data_AF-A0A0B5AY02-F1
#
_entry.id   AF-A0A0B5AY02-F1
#
_cell.length_a   1.000
_cell.length_b   1.000
_cell.length_c   1.000
_cell.angle_alpha   90.00
_cell.angle_beta   90.00
_cell.angle_gamma   90.00
#
_symmetry.space_group_name_H-M   'P 1'
#
loop_
_entity.id
_entity.type
_entity.pdbx_description
1 polymer ?
#
loop_
_entity_poly.entity_id
_entity_poly.type
_entity_poly.pdbx_seq_one_letter_code
_entity_poly.pdbx_strand_id
1 'polypeptide(L)'
;MIDNRDLALWEAAKALIQADKVKEAISVIDSIASSTTGNKAVQLQSKVSMDHKKQFDLKQLDRLKHLAKEFSELKELQQQDQLQEKLVEYLDGIVDFLSVDHAHAAQLRKYYFSPLIQVAANSDQQVSLEESPPSKISKEFYTSSETALILGVSDQTVRRMCDNGKFPEANRTDGGHWRIPSNYFKVSPQEALHAEQQLKKIHSKALSGGPVDEFDVS
;
A
#
# COMPACT_ATOMS: atom_id res chain seq x y z
N MET A 1 4.39 1.29 14.00
CA MET A 1 4.71 0.05 14.70
C MET A 1 4.97 -0.97 13.61
N ILE A 2 6.25 -1.32 13.42
CA ILE A 2 6.56 -2.54 12.67
C ILE A 2 5.68 -3.65 13.24
N ASP A 3 4.98 -4.36 12.36
CA ASP A 3 4.26 -5.57 12.79
C ASP A 3 5.30 -6.48 13.47
N ASN A 4 5.03 -6.95 14.68
CA ASN A 4 5.92 -7.88 15.39
C ASN A 4 6.30 -9.09 14.50
N ARG A 5 5.42 -9.41 13.55
CA ARG A 5 5.68 -10.34 12.45
C ARG A 5 6.90 -9.98 11.60
N ASP A 6 7.01 -8.74 11.13
CA ASP A 6 8.09 -8.31 10.23
C ASP A 6 9.44 -8.33 10.97
N LEU A 7 9.45 -8.01 12.26
CA LEU A 7 10.64 -8.15 13.10
C LEU A 7 11.10 -9.61 13.19
N ALA A 8 10.17 -10.54 13.40
CA ALA A 8 10.47 -11.98 13.45
C ALA A 8 10.96 -12.51 12.08
N LEU A 9 10.44 -11.97 10.98
CA LEU A 9 10.90 -12.32 9.64
C LEU A 9 12.34 -11.86 9.38
N TRP A 10 12.76 -10.68 9.87
CA TRP A 10 14.16 -10.26 9.78
C TRP A 10 15.11 -11.19 10.54
N GLU A 11 14.73 -11.64 11.75
CA GLU A 11 15.52 -12.62 12.50
C GLU A 11 15.57 -13.97 11.79
N ALA A 12 14.46 -14.40 11.17
CA ALA A 12 14.44 -15.61 10.35
C ALA A 12 15.36 -15.50 9.13
N ALA A 13 15.35 -14.36 8.42
CA ALA A 13 16.25 -14.13 7.30
C ALA A 13 17.72 -14.18 7.73
N LYS A 14 18.06 -13.59 8.89
CA LYS A 14 19.40 -13.62 9.48
C LYS A 14 19.84 -15.06 9.78
N ALA A 15 18.99 -15.84 10.45
CA ALA A 15 19.26 -17.24 10.75
C ALA A 15 19.43 -18.10 9.49
N LEU A 16 18.63 -17.84 8.45
CA LEU A 16 18.73 -18.54 7.16
C LEU A 16 20.06 -18.23 6.45
N ILE A 17 20.51 -16.98 6.44
CA ILE A 17 21.83 -16.60 5.90
C ILE A 17 22.95 -17.30 6.66
N GLN A 18 22.89 -17.31 7.99
CA GLN A 18 23.89 -17.99 8.83
C GLN A 18 23.92 -19.50 8.62
N ALA A 19 22.78 -20.10 8.25
CA ALA A 19 22.65 -21.52 7.93
C ALA A 19 22.93 -21.85 6.45
N ASP A 20 23.48 -20.91 5.67
CA ASP A 20 23.74 -21.04 4.23
C ASP A 20 22.49 -21.34 3.37
N LYS A 21 21.30 -21.02 3.90
CA LYS A 21 20.00 -21.12 3.21
C LYS A 21 19.65 -19.80 2.54
N VAL A 22 20.54 -19.37 1.65
CA VAL A 22 20.51 -18.04 1.01
C VAL A 22 19.21 -17.83 0.22
N LYS A 23 18.76 -18.84 -0.52
CA LYS A 23 17.56 -18.73 -1.37
C LYS A 23 16.30 -18.47 -0.53
N GLU A 24 16.17 -19.18 0.58
CA GLU A 24 15.08 -19.01 1.53
C GLU A 24 15.17 -17.64 2.21
N ALA A 25 16.37 -17.21 2.62
CA ALA A 25 16.56 -15.89 3.21
C ALA A 25 16.12 -14.76 2.28
N ILE A 26 16.50 -14.83 0.99
CA ILE A 26 16.09 -13.85 -0.02
C ILE A 26 14.57 -13.83 -0.17
N SER A 27 13.91 -15.00 -0.16
CA SER A 27 12.46 -15.05 -0.21
C SER A 27 11.81 -14.35 0.98
N VAL A 28 12.39 -14.50 2.17
CA VAL A 28 11.88 -13.83 3.37
C VAL A 28 12.07 -12.32 3.23
N ILE A 29 13.24 -11.86 2.79
CA ILE A 29 13.53 -10.43 2.57
C ILE A 29 12.60 -9.82 1.51
N ASP A 30 12.36 -10.52 0.41
CA ASP A 30 11.40 -10.11 -0.63
C ASP A 30 9.98 -9.94 -0.07
N SER A 31 9.55 -10.91 0.76
CA SER A 31 8.25 -10.84 1.42
C SER A 31 8.16 -9.64 2.37
N ILE A 32 9.23 -9.32 3.10
CA ILE A 32 9.27 -8.15 3.99
C ILE A 32 9.23 -6.86 3.17
N ALA A 33 10.02 -6.76 2.10
CA ALA A 33 10.05 -5.59 1.23
C ALA A 33 8.68 -5.33 0.58
N SER A 34 8.03 -6.38 0.10
CA SER A 34 6.68 -6.33 -0.48
C SER A 34 5.63 -5.89 0.54
N SER A 35 5.70 -6.42 1.78
CA SER A 35 4.85 -6.01 2.90
C SER A 35 5.02 -4.51 3.21
N THR A 36 6.28 -4.10 3.40
CA THR A 36 6.67 -2.74 3.80
C THR A 36 6.21 -1.71 2.76
N THR A 37 6.45 -1.99 1.49
CA THR A 37 6.11 -1.07 0.39
C THR A 37 4.62 -1.09 -0.01
N GLY A 38 3.84 -2.05 0.50
CA GLY A 38 2.44 -2.26 0.09
C GLY A 38 2.28 -2.80 -1.34
N ASN A 39 3.38 -3.09 -2.04
CA ASN A 39 3.35 -3.64 -3.38
C ASN A 39 3.21 -5.16 -3.32
N LYS A 40 2.00 -5.66 -3.59
CA LYS A 40 1.72 -7.11 -3.78
C LYS A 40 2.36 -7.70 -5.05
N ALA A 41 3.09 -6.91 -5.83
CA ALA A 41 3.48 -7.24 -7.21
C ALA A 41 4.79 -8.03 -7.34
N VAL A 42 5.47 -8.37 -6.23
CA VAL A 42 6.89 -8.72 -6.27
C VAL A 42 7.09 -10.16 -5.81
N GLN A 43 7.19 -11.09 -6.76
CA GLN A 43 7.71 -12.45 -6.54
C GLN A 43 9.07 -12.53 -7.26
N LEU A 44 10.16 -12.18 -6.56
CA LEU A 44 11.53 -12.22 -7.11
C LEU A 44 11.96 -13.61 -7.55
N GLN A 45 11.37 -14.65 -6.96
CA GLN A 45 11.84 -16.03 -7.08
C GLN A 45 11.84 -16.57 -8.52
N SER A 46 11.06 -15.97 -9.44
CA SER A 46 10.93 -16.48 -10.80
C SER A 46 11.93 -15.89 -11.82
N LYS A 47 12.66 -14.81 -11.49
CA LYS A 47 13.46 -14.08 -12.51
C LYS A 47 14.91 -13.77 -12.15
N VAL A 48 15.31 -13.86 -10.89
CA VAL A 48 16.68 -13.53 -10.48
C VAL A 48 17.45 -14.82 -10.22
N SER A 49 18.25 -15.24 -11.21
CA SER A 49 19.17 -16.37 -11.05
C SER A 49 20.36 -15.93 -10.19
N MET A 50 20.29 -16.21 -8.89
CA MET A 50 21.34 -15.85 -7.94
C MET A 50 22.48 -16.88 -7.98
N ASP A 51 23.68 -16.43 -8.31
CA ASP A 51 24.91 -17.22 -8.13
C ASP A 51 25.22 -17.34 -6.63
N HIS A 52 25.52 -18.55 -6.15
CA HIS A 52 25.64 -18.89 -4.73
C HIS A 52 26.92 -18.35 -4.07
N LYS A 53 27.70 -17.55 -4.80
CA LYS A 53 29.04 -17.09 -4.38
C LYS A 53 29.03 -15.75 -3.63
N LYS A 54 27.90 -15.04 -3.55
CA LYS A 54 27.84 -13.77 -2.82
C LYS A 54 27.90 -14.02 -1.31
N GLN A 55 28.89 -13.43 -0.65
CA GLN A 55 28.89 -13.34 0.81
C GLN A 55 27.94 -12.23 1.26
N PHE A 56 27.00 -12.56 2.13
CA PHE A 56 26.04 -11.60 2.68
C PHE A 56 26.59 -10.99 3.97
N ASP A 57 26.63 -9.65 4.03
CA ASP A 57 27.03 -8.93 5.22
C ASP A 57 25.84 -8.78 6.18
N LEU A 58 25.93 -9.42 7.35
CA LEU A 58 24.89 -9.33 8.38
C LEU A 58 24.72 -7.90 8.91
N LYS A 59 25.74 -7.04 8.85
CA LYS A 59 25.61 -5.63 9.24
C LYS A 59 24.73 -4.87 8.25
N GLN A 60 24.83 -5.17 6.96
CA GLN A 60 23.93 -4.60 5.96
C GLN A 60 22.49 -5.06 6.20
N LEU A 61 22.29 -6.33 6.55
CA LEU A 61 20.96 -6.85 6.91
C LEU A 61 20.37 -6.13 8.13
N ASP A 62 21.17 -5.92 9.18
CA ASP A 62 20.74 -5.17 10.37
C ASP A 62 20.40 -3.71 10.03
N ARG A 63 21.13 -3.08 9.11
CA ARG A 63 20.78 -1.74 8.58
C ARG A 63 19.44 -1.75 7.84
N LEU A 64 19.17 -2.75 7.00
CA LEU A 64 17.88 -2.86 6.30
C LEU A 64 16.71 -3.03 7.27
N LYS A 65 16.90 -3.83 8.32
CA LYS A 65 15.93 -3.96 9.41
C LYS A 65 15.67 -2.60 10.08
N HIS A 66 16.71 -1.80 10.32
CA HIS A 66 16.56 -0.45 10.89
C HIS A 66 15.78 0.49 9.96
N LEU A 67 16.11 0.51 8.67
CA LEU A 67 15.41 1.33 7.68
C LEU A 67 13.93 0.95 7.55
N ALA A 68 13.61 -0.35 7.54
CA ALA A 68 12.22 -0.81 7.55
C ALA A 68 11.47 -0.31 8.80
N LYS A 69 12.16 -0.21 9.94
CA LYS A 69 11.61 0.29 11.20
C LYS A 69 11.32 1.77 11.14
N GLU A 70 12.32 2.58 10.73
CA GLU A 70 12.15 4.02 10.52
C GLU A 70 11.00 4.31 9.55
N PHE A 71 10.94 3.60 8.41
CA PHE A 71 9.86 3.75 7.43
C PHE A 71 8.48 3.48 8.06
N SER A 72 8.36 2.44 8.87
CA SER A 72 7.09 2.10 9.54
C SER A 72 6.68 3.13 10.61
N GLU A 73 7.65 3.73 11.30
CA GLU A 73 7.41 4.80 12.27
C GLU A 73 6.99 6.11 11.56
N LEU A 74 7.69 6.48 10.50
CA LEU A 74 7.36 7.65 9.68
C LEU A 74 5.97 7.54 9.04
N LYS A 75 5.58 6.33 8.64
CA LYS A 75 4.25 6.06 8.07
C LYS A 75 3.14 6.37 9.07
N GLU A 76 3.34 6.08 10.35
CA GLU A 76 2.38 6.40 11.41
C GLU A 76 2.33 7.90 11.71
N LEU A 77 3.48 8.57 11.63
CA LEU A 77 3.60 10.01 11.86
C LEU A 77 3.12 10.86 10.67
N GLN A 78 2.73 10.24 9.55
CA GLN A 78 2.27 10.89 8.32
C GLN A 78 3.26 11.91 7.72
N GLN A 79 4.55 11.75 7.97
CA GLN A 79 5.60 12.63 7.45
C GLN A 79 5.98 12.22 6.01
N GLN A 80 5.14 12.61 5.04
CA GLN A 80 5.22 12.14 3.65
C GLN A 80 6.59 12.40 2.99
N ASP A 81 7.20 13.57 3.21
CA ASP A 81 8.48 13.92 2.58
C ASP A 81 9.61 12.98 3.04
N GLN A 82 9.71 12.74 4.36
CA GLN A 82 10.72 11.85 4.93
C GLN A 82 10.41 10.38 4.62
N LEU A 83 9.12 10.03 4.51
CA LEU A 83 8.68 8.68 4.18
C LEU A 83 9.18 8.25 2.80
N GLN A 84 9.09 9.12 1.80
CA GLN A 84 9.55 8.83 0.43
C GLN A 84 11.07 8.68 0.37
N GLU A 85 11.81 9.57 1.03
CA GLU A 85 13.28 9.48 1.12
C GLU A 85 13.71 8.14 1.75
N LYS A 86 13.09 7.78 2.88
CA LYS A 86 13.40 6.52 3.56
C LYS A 86 12.98 5.28 2.80
N LEU A 87 11.90 5.35 2.02
CA LEU A 87 11.52 4.28 1.11
C LEU A 87 12.58 4.04 0.04
N VAL A 88 13.09 5.11 -0.57
CA VAL A 88 14.14 5.03 -1.59
C VAL A 88 15.43 4.46 -0.98
N GLU A 89 15.85 4.95 0.19
CA GLU A 89 17.03 4.44 0.90
C GLU A 89 16.89 2.95 1.23
N TYR A 90 15.70 2.53 1.69
CA TYR A 90 15.40 1.13 1.98
C TYR A 90 15.46 0.24 0.74
N LEU A 91 14.83 0.66 -0.36
CA LEU A 91 14.81 -0.10 -1.61
C LEU A 91 16.20 -0.19 -2.25
N ASP A 92 16.96 0.91 -2.27
CA ASP A 92 18.32 0.89 -2.80
C ASP A 92 19.24 0.00 -1.94
N GLY A 93 19.06 0.05 -0.61
CA GLY A 93 19.74 -0.87 0.31
C GLY A 93 19.42 -2.35 0.03
N ILE A 94 18.16 -2.69 -0.29
CA ILE A 94 17.79 -4.06 -0.69
C ILE A 94 18.49 -4.42 -2.00
N VAL A 95 18.53 -3.51 -2.97
CA VAL A 95 19.21 -3.76 -4.25
C VAL A 95 20.70 -4.01 -4.04
N ASP A 96 21.38 -3.19 -3.24
CA ASP A 96 22.79 -3.37 -2.92
C ASP A 96 23.02 -4.70 -2.17
N PHE A 97 22.14 -5.02 -1.22
CA PHE A 97 22.21 -6.27 -0.47
C PHE A 97 21.98 -7.51 -1.33
N LEU A 98 21.14 -7.43 -2.37
CA LEU A 98 20.81 -8.57 -3.23
C LEU A 98 21.66 -8.66 -4.50
N SER A 99 22.28 -7.57 -4.95
CA SER A 99 22.99 -7.53 -6.23
C SER A 99 24.35 -8.22 -6.20
N VAL A 100 24.65 -9.08 -7.17
CA VAL A 100 25.97 -9.72 -7.27
C VAL A 100 26.97 -8.81 -8.00
N ASP A 101 26.47 -8.00 -8.94
CA ASP A 101 27.24 -7.12 -9.78
C ASP A 101 26.39 -5.90 -10.20
N HIS A 102 27.01 -4.96 -10.94
CA HIS A 102 26.34 -3.75 -11.41
C HIS A 102 25.16 -4.01 -12.36
N ALA A 103 25.22 -5.05 -13.21
CA ALA A 103 24.15 -5.36 -14.14
C ALA A 103 22.93 -5.93 -13.38
N HIS A 104 23.16 -6.81 -12.41
CA HIS A 104 22.13 -7.30 -11.49
C HIS A 104 21.53 -6.17 -10.66
N ALA A 105 22.35 -5.25 -10.14
CA ALA A 105 21.86 -4.08 -9.42
C ALA A 105 20.91 -3.25 -10.29
N ALA A 106 21.27 -2.96 -11.54
CA ALA A 106 20.42 -2.21 -12.46
C ALA A 106 19.08 -2.92 -12.73
N GLN A 107 19.09 -4.25 -12.89
CA GLN A 107 17.87 -5.04 -13.06
C GLN A 107 16.97 -4.99 -11.82
N LEU A 108 17.54 -5.16 -10.63
CA LEU A 108 16.82 -5.07 -9.36
C LEU A 108 16.27 -3.66 -9.12
N ARG A 109 17.04 -2.60 -9.41
CA ARG A 109 16.53 -1.22 -9.34
C ARG A 109 15.32 -1.03 -10.25
N LYS A 110 15.42 -1.43 -11.52
CA LYS A 110 14.28 -1.35 -12.44
C LYS A 110 13.06 -2.08 -11.88
N TYR A 111 13.27 -3.22 -11.24
CA TYR A 111 12.20 -4.04 -10.69
C TYR A 111 11.53 -3.40 -9.46
N TYR A 112 12.30 -3.00 -8.45
CA TYR A 112 11.78 -2.43 -7.21
C TYR A 112 11.24 -1.00 -7.37
N PHE A 113 11.82 -0.21 -8.28
CA PHE A 113 11.43 1.19 -8.48
C PHE A 113 10.38 1.38 -9.58
N SER A 114 10.15 0.39 -10.47
CA SER A 114 9.11 0.50 -11.50
C SER A 114 7.71 0.81 -10.94
N PRO A 115 7.25 0.23 -9.82
CA PRO A 115 5.95 0.59 -9.25
C PRO A 115 5.89 2.06 -8.82
N LEU A 116 6.99 2.61 -8.28
CA LEU A 116 7.06 4.01 -7.86
C LEU A 116 6.95 4.95 -9.06
N ILE A 117 7.62 4.60 -10.16
CA ILE A 117 7.56 5.37 -11.41
C ILE A 117 6.17 5.29 -12.05
N GLN A 118 5.49 4.14 -11.99
CA GLN A 118 4.12 4.01 -12.54
C GLN A 118 3.10 4.81 -11.74
N VAL A 119 3.23 4.88 -10.41
CA VAL A 119 2.36 5.73 -9.58
C VAL A 119 2.58 7.21 -9.91
N ALA A 120 3.83 7.64 -10.08
CA ALA A 120 4.13 9.01 -10.53
C ALA A 120 3.61 9.29 -11.95
N ALA A 121 3.86 8.39 -12.90
CA ALA A 121 3.45 8.55 -14.30
C ALA A 121 1.92 8.51 -14.50
N ASN A 122 1.19 7.75 -13.69
CA ASN A 122 -0.27 7.75 -13.70
C ASN A 122 -0.85 8.94 -12.93
N SER A 123 -0.08 9.56 -12.04
CA SER A 123 -0.42 10.84 -11.42
C SER A 123 -0.20 12.03 -12.37
N ASP A 124 0.62 11.86 -13.41
CA ASP A 124 1.02 12.89 -14.37
C ASP A 124 0.14 12.99 -15.64
N GLN A 125 -1.00 12.29 -15.71
CA GLN A 125 -2.01 12.58 -16.75
C GLN A 125 -2.73 13.94 -16.56
N GLN A 126 -2.25 14.80 -15.66
CA GLN A 126 -2.69 16.19 -15.60
C GLN A 126 -1.61 17.16 -15.08
N VAL A 127 -0.40 17.18 -15.67
CA VAL A 127 0.51 18.32 -15.46
C VAL A 127 1.10 18.79 -16.80
N SER A 128 0.47 19.81 -17.37
CA SER A 128 1.11 20.67 -18.37
C SER A 128 2.04 21.62 -17.62
N LEU A 129 3.32 21.64 -18.01
CA LEU A 129 4.35 22.52 -17.46
C LEU A 129 4.07 23.98 -17.86
N GLU A 130 3.50 24.76 -16.96
CA GLU A 130 3.61 26.23 -16.95
C GLU A 130 3.94 26.69 -15.52
N GLU A 131 4.92 27.58 -15.41
CA GLU A 131 5.46 28.10 -14.16
C GLU A 131 4.50 29.10 -13.46
N SER A 132 4.37 28.95 -12.12
CA SER A 132 3.81 29.89 -11.10
C SER A 132 2.26 29.92 -10.89
N PRO A 133 1.71 30.47 -9.78
CA PRO A 133 2.10 30.57 -8.36
C PRO A 133 1.06 29.83 -7.43
N PRO A 134 0.92 30.06 -6.09
CA PRO A 134 0.58 29.03 -5.10
C PRO A 134 -0.78 28.36 -5.33
N SER A 135 -0.74 27.03 -5.25
CA SER A 135 -1.80 26.07 -5.48
C SER A 135 -3.12 26.41 -4.76
N LYS A 136 -4.14 26.78 -5.53
CA LYS A 136 -5.52 26.50 -5.18
C LYS A 136 -5.70 24.98 -5.19
N ILE A 137 -6.09 24.43 -4.04
CA ILE A 137 -6.52 23.04 -3.85
C ILE A 137 -7.57 22.73 -4.91
N SER A 138 -7.24 21.92 -5.92
CA SER A 138 -8.23 21.37 -6.85
C SER A 138 -9.15 20.45 -6.04
N LYS A 139 -10.41 20.87 -5.87
CA LYS A 139 -11.42 20.06 -5.19
C LYS A 139 -11.73 18.86 -6.07
N GLU A 140 -11.28 17.68 -5.66
CA GLU A 140 -11.70 16.41 -6.27
C GLU A 140 -13.22 16.24 -6.04
N PHE A 141 -13.96 15.78 -7.04
CA PHE A 141 -15.40 15.56 -6.95
C PHE A 141 -15.72 14.08 -7.18
N TYR A 142 -16.58 13.51 -6.36
CA TYR A 142 -17.13 12.17 -6.55
C TYR A 142 -18.47 12.19 -7.28
N THR A 143 -18.73 11.11 -7.99
CA THR A 143 -20.03 10.80 -8.57
C THR A 143 -21.01 10.35 -7.49
N SER A 144 -22.30 10.32 -7.84
CA SER A 144 -23.33 9.81 -6.93
C SER A 144 -23.15 8.32 -6.62
N SER A 145 -22.66 7.52 -7.58
CA SER A 145 -22.36 6.10 -7.38
C SER A 145 -21.18 5.87 -6.43
N GLU A 146 -20.11 6.66 -6.54
CA GLU A 146 -18.97 6.59 -5.62
C GLU A 146 -19.36 7.04 -4.22
N THR A 147 -20.15 8.10 -4.12
CA THR A 147 -20.70 8.58 -2.84
C THR A 147 -21.62 7.53 -2.21
N ALA A 148 -22.41 6.82 -3.01
CA ALA A 148 -23.29 5.76 -2.55
C ALA A 148 -22.48 4.62 -1.90
N LEU A 149 -21.35 4.26 -2.51
CA LEU A 149 -20.41 3.29 -1.97
C LEU A 149 -19.80 3.76 -0.65
N ILE A 150 -19.34 5.02 -0.59
CA ILE A 150 -18.76 5.60 0.63
C ILE A 150 -19.77 5.60 1.80
N LEU A 151 -21.02 5.97 1.52
CA LEU A 151 -22.06 6.10 2.53
C LEU A 151 -22.79 4.77 2.84
N GLY A 152 -22.55 3.71 2.05
CA GLY A 152 -23.27 2.45 2.19
C GLY A 152 -24.78 2.57 1.88
N VAL A 153 -25.17 3.44 0.95
CA VAL A 153 -26.57 3.66 0.54
C VAL A 153 -26.75 3.43 -0.97
N SER A 154 -27.98 3.48 -1.47
CA SER A 154 -28.22 3.42 -2.93
C SER A 154 -27.90 4.74 -3.63
N ASP A 155 -27.49 4.68 -4.90
CA ASP A 155 -27.27 5.86 -5.75
C ASP A 155 -28.49 6.79 -5.79
N GLN A 156 -29.71 6.23 -5.85
CA GLN A 156 -30.95 7.01 -5.80
C GLN A 156 -31.09 7.81 -4.49
N THR A 157 -30.65 7.23 -3.36
CA THR A 157 -30.66 7.92 -2.06
C THR A 157 -29.71 9.11 -2.08
N VAL A 158 -28.50 8.94 -2.64
CA VAL A 158 -27.54 10.04 -2.79
C VAL A 158 -28.11 11.16 -3.65
N ARG A 159 -28.75 10.84 -4.78
CA ARG A 159 -29.39 11.85 -5.64
C ARG A 159 -30.42 12.67 -4.88
N ARG A 160 -31.28 12.02 -4.07
CA ARG A 160 -32.25 12.69 -3.20
C ARG A 160 -31.57 13.55 -2.13
N MET A 161 -30.45 13.11 -1.58
CA MET A 161 -29.67 13.89 -0.61
C MET A 161 -29.09 15.16 -1.27
N CYS A 162 -28.59 15.06 -2.50
CA CYS A 162 -28.14 16.22 -3.27
C CYS A 162 -29.30 17.18 -3.58
N ASP A 163 -30.45 16.67 -4.02
CA ASP A 163 -31.65 17.47 -4.27
C ASP A 163 -32.11 18.23 -3.01
N ASN A 164 -31.96 17.61 -1.84
CA ASN A 164 -32.29 18.20 -0.53
C ASN A 164 -31.19 19.11 0.03
N GLY A 165 -30.12 19.39 -0.72
CA GLY A 165 -29.04 20.29 -0.29
C GLY A 165 -28.15 19.72 0.82
N LYS A 166 -28.11 18.40 1.02
CA LYS A 166 -27.23 17.76 2.01
C LYS A 166 -25.75 18.04 1.74
N PHE A 167 -25.41 18.26 0.47
CA PHE A 167 -24.09 18.65 -0.02
C PHE A 167 -24.21 20.01 -0.71
N PRO A 168 -24.05 21.13 0.03
CA PRO A 168 -24.28 22.48 -0.50
C PRO A 168 -23.45 22.84 -1.73
N GLU A 169 -22.24 22.29 -1.84
CA GLU A 169 -21.33 22.52 -2.96
C GLU A 169 -21.47 21.48 -4.08
N ALA A 170 -22.43 20.55 -3.98
CA ALA A 170 -22.68 19.59 -5.06
C ALA A 170 -23.39 20.27 -6.24
N ASN A 171 -22.96 19.95 -7.45
CA ASN A 171 -23.53 20.50 -8.68
C ASN A 171 -23.91 19.39 -9.66
N ARG A 172 -24.87 19.68 -10.55
CA ARG A 172 -25.20 18.84 -11.69
C ARG A 172 -24.40 19.28 -12.91
N THR A 173 -23.82 18.33 -13.63
CA THR A 173 -23.26 18.58 -14.96
C THR A 173 -24.37 18.76 -15.99
N ASP A 174 -24.02 19.23 -17.19
CA ASP A 174 -24.97 19.39 -18.31
C ASP A 174 -25.67 18.07 -18.68
N GLY A 175 -25.03 16.93 -18.42
CA GLY A 175 -25.60 15.58 -18.59
C GLY A 175 -26.50 15.11 -17.44
N GLY A 176 -26.79 15.96 -16.45
CA GLY A 176 -27.66 15.63 -15.31
C GLY A 176 -27.00 14.76 -14.23
N HIS A 177 -25.68 14.55 -14.29
CA HIS A 177 -24.96 13.79 -13.28
C HIS A 177 -24.51 14.68 -12.12
N TRP A 178 -24.64 14.19 -10.89
CA TRP A 178 -24.13 14.89 -9.71
C TRP A 178 -22.60 14.79 -9.61
N ARG A 179 -22.00 15.87 -9.14
CA ARG A 179 -20.61 15.98 -8.71
C ARG A 179 -20.62 16.50 -7.29
N ILE A 180 -20.06 15.73 -6.37
CA ILE A 180 -20.11 15.97 -4.93
C ILE A 180 -18.67 16.15 -4.45
N PRO A 181 -18.30 17.28 -3.85
CA PRO A 181 -16.93 17.51 -3.39
C PRO A 181 -16.43 16.41 -2.45
N SER A 182 -15.18 15.98 -2.66
CA SER A 182 -14.54 14.92 -1.87
C SER A 182 -14.34 15.31 -0.40
N ASN A 183 -14.25 16.61 -0.10
CA ASN A 183 -14.05 17.14 1.25
C ASN A 183 -15.17 16.80 2.25
N TYR A 184 -16.35 16.36 1.78
CA TYR A 184 -17.42 15.86 2.63
C TYR A 184 -17.16 14.45 3.18
N PHE A 185 -16.15 13.75 2.65
CA PHE A 185 -15.86 12.36 2.98
C PHE A 185 -14.47 12.23 3.58
N LYS A 186 -14.37 11.36 4.59
CA LYS A 186 -13.09 11.03 5.26
C LYS A 186 -12.41 9.81 4.66
N VAL A 187 -13.13 9.06 3.83
CA VAL A 187 -12.70 7.79 3.24
C VAL A 187 -12.91 7.86 1.74
N SER A 188 -12.01 7.22 1.00
CA SER A 188 -12.10 7.11 -0.46
C SER A 188 -13.08 6.01 -0.88
N PRO A 189 -13.58 6.02 -2.12
CA PRO A 189 -14.42 4.94 -2.66
C PRO A 189 -13.74 3.56 -2.60
N GLN A 190 -12.42 3.51 -2.79
CA GLN A 190 -11.66 2.26 -2.75
C GLN A 190 -11.59 1.66 -1.33
N GLU A 191 -11.37 2.50 -0.32
CA GLU A 191 -11.39 2.07 1.09
C GLU A 191 -12.78 1.57 1.50
N ALA A 192 -13.84 2.27 1.08
CA ALA A 192 -15.21 1.87 1.34
C ALA A 192 -15.53 0.50 0.71
N LEU A 193 -15.08 0.26 -0.53
CA LEU A 193 -15.22 -1.04 -1.20
C LEU A 193 -14.53 -2.16 -0.42
N HIS A 194 -13.30 -1.91 0.05
CA HIS A 194 -12.53 -2.89 0.80
C HIS A 194 -13.23 -3.25 2.12
N ALA A 195 -13.76 -2.24 2.83
CA ALA A 195 -14.51 -2.44 4.06
C ALA A 195 -15.78 -3.30 3.82
N GLU A 196 -16.54 -3.02 2.76
CA GLU A 196 -17.73 -3.78 2.41
C GLU A 196 -17.40 -5.26 2.11
N GLN A 197 -16.32 -5.51 1.37
CA GLN A 197 -15.85 -6.87 1.09
C GLN A 197 -15.44 -7.62 2.36
N GLN A 198 -14.79 -6.95 3.31
CA GLN A 198 -14.44 -7.55 4.60
C GLN A 198 -15.69 -7.88 5.42
N LEU A 199 -16.65 -6.97 5.49
CA LEU A 199 -17.92 -7.20 6.19
C LEU A 199 -18.70 -8.37 5.59
N LYS A 200 -18.75 -8.48 4.24
CA LYS A 200 -19.38 -9.63 3.55
C LYS A 200 -18.73 -10.96 3.92
N LYS A 201 -17.40 -11.01 4.05
CA LYS A 201 -16.66 -12.22 4.48
C LYS A 201 -16.94 -12.59 5.94
N ILE A 202 -17.12 -11.61 6.82
CA ILE A 202 -17.48 -11.88 8.21
C ILE A 202 -18.91 -12.39 8.28
N HIS A 203 -19.83 -11.76 7.57
CA HIS A 203 -21.24 -12.15 7.55
C HIS A 203 -21.45 -13.57 7.00
N SER A 204 -20.76 -13.92 5.91
CA SER A 204 -20.83 -15.28 5.36
C SER A 204 -20.29 -16.34 6.33
N LYS A 205 -19.23 -16.02 7.09
CA LYS A 205 -18.71 -16.91 8.14
C LYS A 205 -19.68 -17.09 9.29
N ALA A 206 -20.33 -16.01 9.74
CA ALA A 206 -21.33 -16.06 10.80
C ALA A 206 -22.53 -16.94 10.43
N LEU A 207 -22.96 -16.90 9.16
CA LEU A 207 -24.05 -17.76 8.67
C LEU A 207 -23.64 -19.24 8.52
N SER A 208 -22.35 -19.54 8.39
CA SER A 208 -21.81 -20.91 8.31
C SER A 208 -21.42 -21.53 9.65
N GLY A 209 -21.41 -20.75 10.73
CA GLY A 209 -21.15 -21.25 12.07
C GLY A 209 -22.35 -22.06 12.54
N GLY A 210 -22.15 -23.35 12.82
CA GLY A 210 -23.16 -24.22 13.43
C GLY A 210 -23.66 -23.68 14.78
N PRO A 211 -24.71 -24.31 15.37
CA PRO A 211 -25.36 -23.81 16.58
C PRO A 211 -24.31 -23.55 17.67
N VAL A 212 -24.31 -22.31 18.17
CA VAL A 212 -23.45 -21.89 19.28
C VAL A 212 -23.96 -22.64 20.51
N ASP A 213 -23.13 -23.53 21.03
CA ASP A 213 -23.40 -24.30 22.25
C ASP A 213 -23.65 -23.31 23.39
N GLU A 214 -24.87 -23.28 23.91
CA GLU A 214 -25.21 -22.47 25.08
C GLU A 214 -24.35 -22.98 26.24
N PHE A 215 -23.49 -22.11 26.77
CA PHE A 215 -22.66 -22.43 27.92
C PHE A 215 -23.55 -22.82 29.10
N ASP A 216 -23.51 -24.10 29.47
CA ASP A 216 -24.15 -24.62 30.67
C ASP A 216 -23.33 -24.16 31.89
N VAL A 217 -23.76 -23.05 32.50
CA VAL A 217 -23.14 -22.51 33.72
C VAL A 217 -23.83 -23.17 34.91
N SER A 218 -23.25 -24.29 35.37
CA SER A 218 -23.59 -24.94 36.64
C SER A 218 -22.82 -24.33 37.81
#